data_AF-A0A661SRB5-F1
#
_entry.id   AF-A0A661SRB5-F1
#
_cell.length_a   1.000
_cell.length_b   1.000
_cell.length_c   1.000
_cell.angle_alpha   90.00
_cell.angle_beta   90.00
_cell.angle_gamma   90.00
#
_symmetry.space_group_name_H-M   'P 1'
#
loop_
_entity.id
_entity.type
_entity.pdbx_description
1 polymer ?
#
loop_
_entity_poly.entity_id
_entity_poly.type
_entity_poly.pdbx_seq_one_letter_code
_entity_poly.pdbx_strand_id
1 'polypeptide(L)' 'IYIIEFKCNRSAQAGIDQILKKKYADKYKQRGKKIILMGINFDSKERNISEWKKSDFSRETEPNSQCASAYLRCQPGV' A
#
# COMPACT_ATOMS: atom_id res chain seq x y z
N ILE A 1 -7.58 2.01 -5.76
CA ILE A 1 -8.02 2.03 -4.34
C ILE A 1 -7.09 2.96 -3.62
N TYR A 2 -7.63 4.00 -3.00
CA TYR A 2 -6.84 4.97 -2.24
C TYR A 2 -7.08 4.73 -0.75
N ILE A 3 -6.01 4.66 0.02
CA ILE A 3 -6.07 4.60 1.48
C ILE A 3 -5.34 5.84 1.98
N ILE A 4 -6.08 6.73 2.62
CA ILE A 4 -5.60 8.06 3.02
C ILE A 4 -5.65 8.16 4.53
N GLU A 5 -4.58 8.64 5.14
CA GLU A 5 -4.48 8.90 6.57
C GLU A 5 -4.02 10.34 6.80
N PHE A 6 -4.78 11.07 7.62
CA PHE A 6 -4.48 12.44 8.01
C PHE A 6 -3.72 12.48 9.34
N LYS A 7 -2.79 13.41 9.43
CA LYS A 7 -2.05 13.74 10.65
C LYS A 7 -2.09 15.24 10.88
N CYS A 8 -2.13 15.63 12.15
CA CYS A 8 -2.00 17.02 12.58
C CYS A 8 -0.64 17.17 13.28
N ASN A 9 0.18 18.11 12.81
CA ASN A 9 1.52 18.40 13.34
C ASN A 9 2.44 17.16 13.40
N ARG A 10 2.38 16.26 12.40
CA ARG A 10 3.27 15.09 12.25
C ARG A 10 3.56 14.84 10.77
N SER A 11 4.65 14.19 10.42
CA SER A 11 4.97 13.96 9.01
C SER A 11 3.90 13.17 8.24
N ALA A 12 3.80 13.45 6.94
CA ALA A 12 2.99 12.66 6.00
C ALA A 12 3.42 11.17 5.99
N GLN A 13 4.71 10.91 6.19
CA GLN A 13 5.25 9.54 6.28
C GLN A 13 4.63 8.76 7.45
N ALA A 14 4.43 9.40 8.61
CA ALA A 14 3.79 8.75 9.75
C ALA A 14 2.35 8.30 9.44
N GLY A 15 1.65 8.97 8.51
CA GLY A 15 0.36 8.54 7.99
C GLY A 15 0.47 7.25 7.16
N ILE A 16 1.43 7.18 6.24
CA ILE A 16 1.71 5.99 5.44
C ILE A 16 2.12 4.81 6.34
N ASP A 17 2.99 5.04 7.32
CA ASP A 17 3.45 4.00 8.25
C ASP A 17 2.29 3.46 9.09
N GLN A 18 1.34 4.32 9.50
CA GLN A 18 0.13 3.88 10.18
C GLN A 18 -0.74 3.00 9.28
N ILE A 19 -0.91 3.37 8.00
CA ILE A 19 -1.68 2.57 7.04
C ILE A 19 -1.06 1.17 6.88
N LEU A 20 0.27 1.10 6.75
CA LEU A 20 1.01 -0.16 6.65
C LEU A 20 0.87 -0.99 7.93
N LYS A 21 1.09 -0.38 9.10
CA LYS A 21 0.98 -1.03 10.41
C LYS A 21 -0.41 -1.63 10.66
N LYS A 22 -1.46 -0.93 10.22
CA LYS A 22 -2.85 -1.38 10.36
C LYS A 22 -3.29 -2.37 9.27
N LYS A 23 -2.43 -2.64 8.28
CA LYS A 23 -2.70 -3.59 7.18
C LYS A 23 -4.00 -3.30 6.44
N TYR A 24 -4.38 -2.03 6.27
CA TYR A 24 -5.64 -1.67 5.61
C TYR A 24 -5.69 -2.13 4.15
N ALA A 25 -4.52 -2.19 3.49
CA ALA A 25 -4.40 -2.67 2.11
C ALA A 25 -4.74 -4.16 1.95
N ASP A 26 -4.66 -4.96 3.02
CA ASP A 26 -4.80 -6.42 2.97
C ASP A 26 -6.19 -6.85 2.48
N LYS A 27 -7.23 -6.14 2.91
CA LYS A 27 -8.63 -6.38 2.51
C LYS A 27 -8.89 -6.19 1.02
N TYR A 28 -7.96 -5.55 0.32
CA TYR A 28 -8.09 -5.18 -1.08
C TYR A 28 -7.11 -5.91 -2.00
N LYS A 29 -6.18 -6.71 -1.44
CA LYS A 29 -5.15 -7.43 -2.19
C LYS A 29 -5.75 -8.25 -3.34
N GLN A 30 -6.80 -9.03 -3.07
CA GLN A 30 -7.36 -9.99 -4.04
C GLN A 30 -8.21 -9.35 -5.15
N ARG A 31 -8.46 -8.04 -5.10
CA ARG A 31 -9.37 -7.38 -6.05
C ARG A 31 -8.72 -6.99 -7.39
N GLY A 32 -7.43 -7.28 -7.58
CA GLY A 32 -6.69 -6.94 -8.82
C GLY A 32 -6.55 -5.44 -9.11
N LYS A 33 -6.98 -4.56 -8.19
CA LYS A 33 -6.95 -3.11 -8.37
C LYS A 33 -5.65 -2.54 -7.81
N LYS A 34 -5.09 -1.52 -8.47
CA LYS A 34 -3.98 -0.72 -7.93
C LYS A 34 -4.36 -0.13 -6.57
N ILE A 35 -3.48 -0.27 -5.58
CA ILE A 35 -3.66 0.31 -4.24
C ILE A 35 -2.60 1.40 -4.06
N ILE A 36 -3.04 2.60 -3.69
CA ILE A 36 -2.19 3.76 -3.44
C ILE A 36 -2.40 4.18 -1.99
N LEU A 37 -1.32 4.31 -1.25
CA LEU A 37 -1.30 4.79 0.13
C LEU A 37 -0.95 6.27 0.12
N MET A 38 -1.66 7.08 0.90
CA MET A 38 -1.40 8.51 0.99
C MET A 38 -1.42 8.95 2.45
N GLY A 39 -0.36 9.65 2.86
CA GLY A 39 -0.29 10.33 4.14
C GLY A 39 -0.32 11.83 3.93
N ILE A 40 -1.07 12.54 4.77
CA ILE A 40 -1.22 14.00 4.69
C ILE A 40 -0.96 14.59 6.07
N ASN A 41 -0.10 15.59 6.14
CA ASN A 41 0.13 16.41 7.33
C ASN A 41 -0.59 17.75 7.22
N PHE A 42 -1.36 18.08 8.24
CA PHE A 42 -1.92 19.40 8.48
C PHE A 42 -1.09 20.12 9.53
N ASP A 43 -0.62 21.32 9.19
CA ASP A 43 -0.01 22.22 10.16
C ASP A 43 -1.09 23.08 10.82
N SER A 44 -1.25 22.92 12.12
CA SER A 44 -2.24 23.67 12.90
C SER A 44 -1.96 25.17 13.01
N LYS A 45 -0.70 25.60 12.88
CA LYS A 45 -0.29 27.01 12.93
C LYS A 45 -0.62 27.70 11.62
N GLU A 46 -0.20 27.07 10.51
CA GLU A 46 -0.49 27.58 9.15
C GLU A 46 -1.93 27.34 8.72
N ARG A 47 -2.67 26.51 9.48
CA ARG A 47 -4.04 26.06 9.20
C ARG A 47 -4.18 25.48 7.78
N ASN A 48 -3.14 24.82 7.30
CA ASN A 48 -3.06 24.30 5.94
C ASN A 48 -2.32 22.96 5.87
N ILE A 49 -2.39 22.29 4.73
CA ILE A 49 -1.60 21.09 4.44
C ILE A 49 -0.15 21.51 4.23
N SER A 50 0.75 21.04 5.08
CA SER A 50 2.18 21.34 4.99
C SER A 50 2.98 20.25 4.30
N GLU A 51 2.48 19.01 4.27
CA GLU A 51 3.15 17.89 3.60
C GLU A 51 2.12 16.85 3.14
N TRP A 52 2.35 16.25 1.97
CA TRP A 52 1.67 15.03 1.57
C TRP A 52 2.65 14.09 0.87
N LYS A 53 2.43 12.79 1.03
CA LYS A 53 3.23 11.73 0.40
C LYS A 53 2.30 10.65 -0.13
N LYS A 54 2.68 10.06 -1.26
CA LYS A 54 2.06 8.85 -1.79
C LYS A 54 3.08 7.72 -1.85
N SER A 55 2.62 6.50 -1.60
CA SER A 55 3.37 5.28 -1.85
C SER A 55 2.49 4.31 -2.62
N ASP A 56 3.05 3.67 -3.63
CA ASP A 56 2.39 2.59 -4.33
C ASP A 56 2.50 1.33 -3.47
N PHE A 57 1.37 0.67 -3.20
CA PHE A 57 1.39 -0.59 -2.46
C PHE A 57 1.83 -1.71 -3.40
N SER A 58 3.12 -2.04 -3.37
CA SER A 58 3.66 -3.21 -4.05
C SER A 58 3.29 -4.48 -3.30
N ARG A 59 2.88 -5.51 -4.05
CA ARG A 59 2.89 -6.87 -3.53
C ARG A 59 4.37 -7.24 -3.35
N GLU A 60 4.76 -7.75 -2.19
CA GLU A 60 5.79 -8.78 -2.21
C GLU A 60 5.17 -9.93 -3.01
N THR A 61 5.59 -10.08 -4.26
CA THR A 61 5.32 -11.30 -5.00
C THR A 61 6.07 -12.38 -4.28
N GLU A 62 5.39 -13.13 -3.42
CA GLU A 62 5.90 -14.39 -2.88
C GLU A 62 6.44 -15.22 -4.06
N PRO A 63 7.76 -15.48 -4.16
CA PRO A 63 8.31 -16.31 -5.23
C PRO A 63 7.87 -17.78 -5.09
N ASN A 64 7.18 -18.14 -4.01
CA ASN A 64 6.89 -19.52 -3.65
C ASN A 64 5.39 -19.80 -3.52
N SER A 65 4.57 -19.19 -4.37
CA SER A 65 3.22 -19.73 -4.58
C SER A 65 3.35 -21.11 -5.21
N GLN A 66 3.01 -22.15 -4.45
CA GLN A 66 2.97 -23.55 -4.88
C GLN A 66 2.22 -23.73 -6.22
N CYS A 67 1.30 -22.82 -6.54
CA CYS A 67 0.56 -22.75 -7.81
C CYS A 67 1.41 -22.39 -9.04
N ALA A 68 2.45 -21.55 -8.90
CA ALA A 68 3.32 -21.18 -10.04
C ALA A 68 4.20 -22.36 -10.48
N SER A 69 4.66 -23.18 -9.52
CA SER A 69 5.41 -24.41 -9.81
C SER A 69 4.55 -25.48 -10.52
N ALA A 70 3.24 -25.49 -10.27
CA ALA A 70 2.32 -26.38 -10.95
C ALA A 70 2.09 -25.97 -12.42
N TYR A 71 2.07 -24.67 -12.72
CA TYR A 71 1.91 -24.18 -14.09
C TYR A 71 3.07 -24.57 -15.01
N LEU A 72 4.33 -24.54 -14.51
CA LEU A 72 5.51 -24.99 -15.26
C LEU A 72 5.54 -26.50 -15.48
N ARG A 73 4.98 -27.30 -14.55
CA ARG A 73 4.90 -28.78 -14.70
C ARG A 73 3.79 -29.26 -15.62
N CYS A 74 2.79 -28.44 -15.90
CA CYS A 74 1.65 -28.80 -16.74
C CYS A 74 1.74 -28.27 -18.17
N GLN A 75 2.86 -27.65 -18.56
CA GLN A 75 3.08 -27.28 -19.95
C GLN A 75 3.45 -28.55 -20.74
N PRO A 76 2.66 -28.94 -21.75
CA PRO A 76 3.01 -30.09 -22.58
C PRO A 76 4.20 -29.69 -23.46
N GLY A 77 5.38 -30.28 -23.20
CA GLY A 77 6.55 -30.16 -24.09
C GLY A 77 7.89 -29.77 -23.46
N VAL A 78 8.08 -29.86 -22.14
CA VAL A 78 9.41 -30.01 -21.51
C VAL A 78 9.58 -31.38 -20.90
#